data_AF-A0AAF0J0N1-F1
#
_entry.id   AF-A0AAF0J0N1-F1
#
_cell.length_a   1.000
_cell.length_b   1.000
_cell.length_c   1.000
_cell.angle_alpha   90.00
_cell.angle_beta   90.00
_cell.angle_gamma   90.00
#
_symmetry.space_group_name_H-M   'P 1'
#
loop_
_entity.id
_entity.type
_entity.pdbx_description
1 polymer ?
#
loop_
_entity_poly.entity_id
_entity_poly.type
_entity_poly.pdbx_seq_one_letter_code
_entity_poly.pdbx_strand_id
1 'polypeptide(L)'
;MDEDHTMGNALRYMLMKELPHPSENKIHLRVQMQEHTVSAVDALRDALEQLDHVFSTIEERYLESKSAGHVSKEAAPPPCVPLRTPFSA
;
A
#
# COMPACT_ATOMS: atom_id res chain seq x y z
N MET A 1 8.24 -19.02 1.68
CA MET A 1 7.02 -18.22 1.92
C MET A 1 7.55 -16.89 2.38
N ASP A 2 8.14 -16.16 1.44
CA ASP A 2 8.90 -14.94 1.69
C ASP A 2 7.88 -13.81 1.70
N GLU A 3 7.66 -13.27 2.89
CA GLU A 3 6.74 -12.15 3.09
C GLU A 3 7.43 -10.90 2.53
N ASP A 4 7.07 -10.54 1.31
CA ASP A 4 7.78 -9.52 0.55
C ASP A 4 7.61 -8.11 1.16
N HIS A 5 8.69 -7.35 1.06
CA HIS A 5 8.94 -6.01 1.58
C HIS A 5 7.77 -5.03 1.61
N THR A 6 6.82 -5.15 0.69
CA THR A 6 5.62 -4.29 0.61
C THR A 6 4.76 -4.39 1.87
N MET A 7 4.48 -5.60 2.36
CA MET A 7 3.58 -5.76 3.51
C MET A 7 4.28 -5.42 4.82
N GLY A 8 5.54 -5.82 4.95
CA GLY A 8 6.27 -5.56 6.18
C GLY A 8 6.69 -4.10 6.38
N ASN A 9 6.90 -3.32 5.32
CA ASN A 9 7.06 -1.86 5.44
C ASN A 9 5.75 -1.17 5.87
N ALA A 10 4.62 -1.62 5.33
CA ALA A 10 3.31 -1.06 5.66
C ALA A 10 2.94 -1.32 7.13
N LEU A 11 3.12 -2.57 7.59
CA LEU A 11 2.88 -2.95 8.99
C LEU A 11 3.81 -2.23 9.96
N ARG A 12 5.08 -2.05 9.58
CA ARG A 12 6.03 -1.28 10.39
C ARG A 12 5.62 0.18 10.47
N TYR A 13 5.17 0.84 9.40
CA TYR A 13 4.70 2.24 9.44
C TYR A 13 3.51 2.45 10.38
N MET A 14 2.60 1.47 10.47
CA MET A 14 1.46 1.51 11.42
C MET A 14 1.90 1.33 12.87
N LEU A 15 3.00 0.62 13.12
CA LEU A 15 3.57 0.41 14.47
C LEU A 15 4.61 1.49 14.87
N MET A 16 5.46 1.97 13.96
CA MET A 16 6.52 3.00 14.14
C MET A 16 7.17 3.49 12.81
N LYS A 17 7.63 4.75 12.77
CA LYS A 17 8.12 5.47 11.58
C LYS A 17 9.61 5.23 11.20
N GLU A 18 10.05 4.01 10.95
CA GLU A 18 11.42 3.71 10.46
C GLU A 18 11.39 2.60 9.41
N LEU A 19 11.99 2.80 8.22
CA LEU A 19 12.03 1.79 7.14
C LEU A 19 13.34 0.98 7.18
N PRO A 20 13.31 -0.37 7.14
CA PRO A 20 14.50 -1.21 7.01
C PRO A 20 15.19 -1.05 5.64
N HIS A 21 16.48 -1.36 5.61
CA HIS A 21 17.29 -1.28 4.40
C HIS A 21 16.80 -2.29 3.35
N PRO A 22 16.61 -1.89 2.07
CA PRO A 22 15.96 -2.69 1.02
C PRO A 22 16.65 -4.00 0.61
N SER A 23 17.80 -4.34 1.21
CA SER A 23 18.60 -5.52 0.83
C SER A 23 18.29 -6.78 1.66
N GLU A 24 17.38 -6.71 2.64
CA GLU A 24 17.07 -7.83 3.54
C GLU A 24 15.56 -8.10 3.64
N ASN A 25 15.12 -9.21 3.04
CA ASN A 25 13.72 -9.68 2.98
C ASN A 25 13.15 -10.16 4.34
N LYS A 26 13.83 -9.92 5.47
CA LYS A 26 13.42 -10.36 6.81
C LYS A 26 13.20 -9.16 7.70
N ILE A 27 12.03 -9.11 8.34
CA ILE A 27 11.66 -8.00 9.21
C ILE A 27 11.55 -8.52 10.63
N HIS A 28 12.48 -8.09 11.49
CA HIS A 28 12.47 -8.42 12.91
C HIS A 28 11.69 -7.33 13.65
N LEU A 29 10.46 -7.64 14.07
CA LEU A 29 9.61 -6.76 14.86
C LEU A 29 9.74 -7.12 16.34
N ARG A 30 10.15 -6.15 17.17
CA ARG A 30 10.15 -6.28 18.63
C ARG A 30 9.12 -5.31 19.20
N VAL A 31 8.03 -5.85 19.74
CA VAL A 31 6.97 -5.07 20.39
C VAL A 31 7.22 -5.10 21.90
N GLN A 32 7.31 -3.92 22.51
CA GLN A 32 7.40 -3.76 23.96
C GLN A 32 6.20 -2.95 24.44
N MET A 33 5.41 -3.53 25.33
CA MET A 33 4.25 -2.87 25.94
C MET A 33 4.61 -2.37 27.33
N GLN A 34 4.01 -1.24 27.75
CA GLN A 34 4.11 -0.77 29.14
C GLN A 34 3.29 -1.69 30.05
N GLU A 35 3.78 -1.89 31.27
CA GLU A 35 3.17 -2.81 32.23
C GLU A 35 1.69 -2.45 32.47
N HIS A 36 0.80 -3.45 32.39
CA HIS A 36 -0.65 -3.37 32.58
C HIS A 36 -1.53 -2.69 31.51
N THR A 37 -1.04 -2.42 30.29
CA THR A 37 -1.87 -1.80 29.24
C THR A 37 -2.59 -2.80 28.33
N VAL A 38 -1.89 -3.61 27.54
CA VAL A 38 -2.49 -4.64 26.66
C VAL A 38 -1.43 -5.71 26.32
N SER A 39 -1.84 -6.92 25.92
CA SER A 39 -0.92 -7.93 25.36
C SER A 39 -0.25 -7.41 24.08
N ALA A 40 1.03 -7.71 23.91
CA ALA A 40 1.77 -7.36 22.68
C ALA A 40 1.17 -8.02 21.43
N VAL A 41 0.51 -9.17 21.58
CA VAL A 41 -0.17 -9.87 20.48
C VAL A 41 -1.43 -9.12 20.07
N ASP A 42 -2.19 -8.59 21.02
CA ASP A 42 -3.41 -7.83 20.72
C ASP A 42 -3.07 -6.50 20.05
N ALA A 43 -2.03 -5.82 20.52
CA ALA A 43 -1.52 -4.61 19.86
C ALA A 43 -1.10 -4.85 18.39
N LEU A 44 -0.52 -6.03 18.09
CA LEU A 44 -0.19 -6.42 16.72
C LEU A 44 -1.44 -6.68 15.87
N ARG A 45 -2.46 -7.33 16.44
CA ARG A 45 -3.74 -7.56 15.76
C ARG A 45 -4.45 -6.25 15.45
N ASP A 46 -4.49 -5.34 16.42
CA ASP A 46 -5.08 -4.02 16.24
C ASP A 46 -4.34 -3.20 15.17
N ALA A 47 -3.00 -3.31 15.10
CA ALA A 47 -2.21 -2.65 14.06
C ALA A 47 -2.51 -3.21 12.65
N LEU A 48 -2.76 -4.51 12.52
CA LEU A 48 -3.17 -5.13 11.25
C LEU A 48 -4.57 -4.68 10.84
N GLU A 49 -5.50 -4.58 11.78
CA GLU A 49 -6.86 -4.08 11.51
C GLU A 49 -6.85 -2.61 11.09
N GLN A 50 -6.04 -1.77 11.74
CA GLN A 50 -5.85 -0.39 11.34
C GLN A 50 -5.25 -0.25 9.94
N LEU A 51 -4.32 -1.15 9.57
CA LEU A 51 -3.75 -1.17 8.22
C LEU A 51 -4.82 -1.44 7.16
N ASP A 52 -5.71 -2.39 7.41
CA ASP A 52 -6.83 -2.70 6.51
C ASP A 52 -7.81 -1.51 6.38
N HIS A 53 -8.09 -0.83 7.49
CA HIS A 53 -8.95 0.34 7.50
C HIS A 53 -8.37 1.51 6.69
N VAL A 54 -7.05 1.72 6.73
CA VAL A 54 -6.39 2.76 5.93
C VAL A 54 -6.51 2.45 4.44
N PHE A 55 -6.28 1.20 4.02
CA PHE A 55 -6.45 0.83 2.61
C PHE A 55 -7.89 1.00 2.14
N SER A 56 -8.85 0.56 2.95
CA SER A 56 -10.29 0.73 2.66
C SER A 56 -10.67 2.21 2.51
N THR A 57 -10.17 3.08 3.39
CA THR A 57 -10.44 4.52 3.34
C THR A 57 -9.83 5.16 2.08
N ILE A 58 -8.60 4.78 1.70
CA ILE A 58 -7.97 5.28 0.48
C ILE A 58 -8.76 4.85 -0.75
N GLU A 59 -9.19 3.59 -0.81
CA GLU A 59 -10.01 3.08 -1.91
C GLU A 59 -11.33 3.83 -2.04
N GLU A 60 -12.05 4.02 -0.93
CA GLU A 60 -13.31 4.78 -0.91
C GLU A 60 -13.10 6.19 -1.46
N ARG A 61 -12.14 6.95 -0.92
CA ARG A 61 -11.87 8.33 -1.36
C ARG A 61 -11.41 8.40 -2.81
N TYR A 62 -10.66 7.41 -3.28
CA TYR A 62 -10.25 7.31 -4.67
C TYR A 62 -11.46 7.08 -5.59
N LEU A 63 -12.36 6.17 -5.23
CA LEU A 63 -13.59 5.89 -5.97
C LEU A 63 -14.53 7.09 -5.99
N GLU A 64 -14.71 7.76 -4.87
CA GLU A 64 -15.45 9.01 -4.76
C GLU A 64 -14.87 10.08 -5.70
N SER A 65 -13.56 10.34 -5.62
CA SER A 65 -12.87 11.32 -6.47
C SER A 65 -12.99 11.00 -7.97
N LYS A 66 -12.88 9.71 -8.32
CA LYS A 66 -13.06 9.22 -9.69
C LYS A 66 -14.50 9.44 -10.18
N SER A 67 -15.49 9.19 -9.34
CA SER A 67 -16.91 9.39 -9.67
C SER A 67 -17.29 10.88 -9.77
N ALA A 68 -16.69 11.72 -8.92
CA ALA A 68 -16.88 13.17 -8.88
C ALA A 68 -16.24 13.91 -10.08
N GLY A 69 -15.55 13.20 -10.98
CA GLY A 69 -15.06 13.76 -12.23
C GLY A 69 -13.82 14.65 -12.09
N HIS A 70 -13.09 14.59 -10.97
CA HIS A 70 -11.80 15.27 -10.79
C HIS A 70 -10.64 14.55 -11.52
N VAL A 71 -10.94 13.89 -12.65
CA VAL A 71 -9.96 13.18 -13.46
C VAL A 71 -9.78 13.94 -14.76
N SER A 72 -8.74 14.78 -14.82
CA SER A 72 -8.27 15.37 -16.06
C SER A 72 -7.72 14.26 -16.94
N LYS A 73 -8.45 13.93 -18.02
CA LYS A 73 -7.93 13.03 -19.05
C LYS A 73 -7.05 13.85 -19.97
N GLU A 74 -5.76 13.77 -19.78
CA GLU A 74 -4.83 14.26 -20.78
C GLU A 74 -4.93 13.35 -22.02
N ALA A 75 -5.04 13.95 -23.20
CA ALA A 75 -5.02 13.20 -24.44
C ALA A 75 -3.70 12.43 -24.50
N ALA A 76 -3.77 11.13 -24.80
CA ALA A 76 -2.56 10.32 -24.96
C ALA A 76 -1.61 11.06 -25.91
N PRO A 77 -0.31 11.17 -25.56
CA PRO A 77 0.64 11.82 -26.46
C PRO A 77 0.56 11.13 -27.82
N PRO A 78 0.65 11.90 -28.92
CA PRO A 78 0.62 11.32 -30.25
C PRO A 78 1.67 10.22 -30.31
N PRO A 79 1.32 9.02 -30.81
CA PRO A 79 2.25 7.91 -30.82
C PRO A 79 3.49 8.30 -31.62
N CYS A 80 4.68 8.19 -31.02
CA CYS A 80 5.95 8.47 -31.70
C CYS A 80 6.19 7.57 -32.91
N VAL A 81 5.44 6.47 -33.01
CA VAL A 81 5.52 5.50 -34.09
C VAL A 81 4.16 5.38 -34.78
N PRO A 82 4.13 5.31 -36.13
CA PRO A 82 2.89 5.02 -36.83
C PRO A 82 2.31 3.71 -36.31
N LEU A 83 1.04 3.73 -35.91
CA LEU A 83 0.32 2.50 -35.59
C LEU A 83 0.26 1.66 -36.87
N ARG A 84 0.63 0.37 -36.77
CA ARG A 84 0.49 -0.55 -37.90
C ARG A 84 -0.98 -0.58 -38.32
N THR A 85 -1.23 -0.30 -39.59
CA THR A 85 -2.55 -0.51 -40.17
C THR A 85 -2.90 -2.00 -40.05
N PRO A 86 -4.16 -2.34 -39.73
CA PRO A 86 -4.59 -3.73 -39.76
C PRO A 86 -4.35 -4.27 -41.17
N PHE A 87 -3.82 -5.50 -41.22
CA PHE A 87 -3.55 -6.19 -42.48
C PHE A 87 -4.89 -6.38 -43.20
N SER A 88 -5.07 -5.75 -44.37
CA SER A 88 -6.22 -6.04 -45.22
C SER A 88 -5.99 -7.39 -45.88
N ALA A 89 -6.92 -8.32 -45.67
CA ALA A 89 -7.03 -9.56 -46.46
C ALA A 89 -7.59 -9.25 -47.85
#